data_AF-A0A947AHY3-F1
#
_entry.id   AF-A0A947AHY3-F1
#
_cell.length_a   1.000
_cell.length_b   1.000
_cell.length_c   1.000
_cell.angle_alpha   90.00
_cell.angle_beta   90.00
_cell.angle_gamma   90.00
#
_symmetry.space_group_name_H-M   'P 1'
#
loop_
_entity.id
_entity.type
_entity.pdbx_description
1 polymer ?
#
loop_
_entity_poly.entity_id
_entity_poly.type
_entity_poly.pdbx_seq_one_letter_code
_entity_poly.pdbx_strand_id
1 'polypeptide(L)'
;MLKDSPEKILKRVFGYDDFRPLQAEIIDRVLSKKNVLVIMPTGGGKSICYQIPAMIFSNLTVVVSPLISLMKDQVEQLTELGVSAVCLNSSIAQEEYKENIRLIKQDSAKLLYVSPETLLKPGILDLLSSVGVSCLAIDEAH
;
A
#
# COMPACT_ATOMS: atom_id res chain seq x y z
N MET A 1 -20.52 -7.49 -3.99
CA MET A 1 -19.40 -8.17 -4.68
C MET A 1 -18.61 -8.93 -3.63
N LEU A 2 -18.49 -10.25 -3.75
CA LEU A 2 -17.59 -11.03 -2.91
C LEU A 2 -16.17 -10.56 -3.25
N LYS A 3 -15.50 -9.90 -2.30
CA LYS A 3 -14.08 -9.55 -2.44
C LYS A 3 -13.29 -10.85 -2.54
N ASP A 4 -12.34 -10.92 -3.47
CA ASP A 4 -11.48 -12.10 -3.66
C ASP A 4 -10.81 -12.47 -2.32
N SER A 5 -10.62 -13.78 -2.07
CA SER A 5 -9.88 -14.22 -0.89
C SER A 5 -8.39 -13.87 -1.00
N PRO A 6 -7.67 -13.70 0.11
CA PRO A 6 -6.24 -13.41 0.10
C PRO A 6 -5.41 -14.35 -0.79
N GLU A 7 -5.72 -15.65 -0.77
CA GLU A 7 -5.03 -16.70 -1.55
C GLU A 7 -5.28 -16.53 -3.05
N LYS A 8 -6.50 -16.17 -3.44
CA LYS A 8 -6.83 -15.89 -4.85
C LYS A 8 -6.06 -14.68 -5.36
N ILE A 9 -5.95 -13.63 -4.55
CA ILE A 9 -5.15 -12.44 -4.89
C ILE A 9 -3.67 -12.81 -4.97
N LEU A 10 -3.16 -13.57 -4.00
CA LEU A 10 -1.78 -14.06 -4.00
C LEU A 10 -1.43 -14.74 -5.32
N LYS A 11 -2.25 -15.70 -5.74
CA LYS A 11 -2.02 -16.43 -6.98
C LYS A 11 -2.21 -15.57 -8.23
N ARG A 12 -3.30 -14.80 -8.30
CA ARG A 12 -3.66 -14.02 -9.50
C ARG A 12 -2.71 -12.85 -9.75
N VAL A 13 -2.30 -12.16 -8.69
CA VAL A 13 -1.50 -10.93 -8.79
C VAL A 13 -0.01 -11.25 -8.68
N PHE A 14 0.41 -12.08 -7.72
CA PHE A 14 1.83 -12.33 -7.46
C PHE A 14 2.33 -13.68 -8.01
N GLY A 15 1.45 -14.54 -8.52
CA GLY A 15 1.80 -15.83 -9.10
C GLY A 15 2.13 -16.95 -8.10
N TYR A 16 2.16 -16.65 -6.80
CA TYR A 16 2.52 -17.61 -5.76
C TYR A 16 1.35 -18.53 -5.39
N ASP A 17 1.65 -19.82 -5.18
CA ASP A 17 0.65 -20.81 -4.76
C ASP A 17 0.31 -20.72 -3.28
N ASP A 18 1.31 -20.49 -2.43
CA ASP A 18 1.17 -20.50 -0.98
C ASP A 18 1.81 -19.28 -0.32
N PHE A 19 1.22 -18.87 0.79
CA PHE A 19 1.81 -17.88 1.68
C PHE A 19 3.08 -18.42 2.32
N ARG A 20 4.07 -17.55 2.48
CA ARG A 20 5.21 -17.84 3.36
C ARG A 20 4.76 -17.85 4.82
N PRO A 21 5.54 -18.47 5.73
CA PRO A 21 5.21 -18.48 7.15
C PRO A 21 4.86 -17.09 7.68
N LEU A 22 3.84 -17.04 8.54
CA LEU A 22 3.27 -15.83 9.17
C LEU A 22 2.49 -14.88 8.26
N GLN A 23 2.68 -14.88 6.93
CA GLN A 23 2.01 -13.91 6.04
C GLN A 23 0.48 -14.00 6.14
N ALA A 24 -0.07 -15.22 6.09
CA ALA A 24 -1.52 -15.44 6.19
C ALA A 24 -2.09 -14.91 7.52
N GLU A 25 -1.42 -15.17 8.64
CA GLU A 25 -1.84 -14.69 9.97
C GLU A 25 -1.80 -13.16 10.06
N ILE A 26 -0.74 -12.55 9.53
CA ILE A 26 -0.60 -11.08 9.51
C ILE A 26 -1.71 -10.46 8.65
N ILE A 27 -1.95 -11.00 7.45
CA ILE A 27 -2.98 -10.52 6.53
C ILE A 27 -4.37 -10.62 7.18
N ASP A 28 -4.69 -11.74 7.82
CA ASP A 28 -5.97 -11.93 8.51
C ASP A 28 -6.17 -10.91 9.64
N ARG A 29 -5.13 -10.64 10.43
CA ARG A 29 -5.16 -9.59 11.47
C ARG A 29 -5.39 -8.20 10.88
N VAL A 30 -4.70 -7.85 9.80
CA VAL A 30 -4.86 -6.56 9.12
C VAL A 30 -6.28 -6.43 8.56
N LEU A 31 -6.79 -7.46 7.88
CA LEU A 31 -8.16 -7.50 7.34
C LEU A 31 -9.22 -7.37 8.45
N SER A 32 -8.94 -7.96 9.61
CA SER A 32 -9.74 -7.82 10.84
C SER A 32 -9.58 -6.47 11.54
N LYS A 33 -8.88 -5.50 10.92
CA LYS A 33 -8.61 -4.15 11.47
C LYS A 33 -7.90 -4.17 12.82
N LYS A 34 -7.06 -5.18 13.07
CA LYS A 34 -6.22 -5.26 14.27
C LYS A 34 -4.83 -4.68 13.98
N ASN A 35 -4.30 -3.91 14.94
CA ASN A 35 -2.93 -3.43 14.87
C ASN A 35 -1.95 -4.60 14.96
N VAL A 36 -0.89 -4.54 14.16
CA VAL A 36 0.14 -5.59 14.11
C VAL A 36 1.53 -4.95 13.99
N LEU A 37 2.49 -5.50 14.73
CA LEU A 37 3.91 -5.26 14.53
C LEU A 37 4.50 -6.45 13.80
N VAL A 38 5.12 -6.20 12.64
CA VAL A 38 5.69 -7.26 11.79
C VAL A 38 7.21 -7.16 11.82
N ILE A 39 7.85 -8.17 12.40
CA ILE A 39 9.31 -8.32 12.39
C ILE A 39 9.64 -9.51 11.51
N MET A 40 10.10 -9.25 10.29
CA MET A 40 10.54 -10.28 9.34
C MET A 40 11.84 -9.83 8.68
N PRO A 41 12.72 -10.76 8.27
CA PRO A 41 13.94 -10.41 7.54
C PRO A 41 13.64 -9.71 6.20
N THR A 42 14.63 -9.02 5.65
CA THR A 42 14.57 -8.51 4.27
C THR A 42 14.33 -9.67 3.30
N GLY A 43 13.53 -9.43 2.26
CA GLY A 43 13.12 -10.49 1.34
C GLY A 43 12.10 -11.48 1.90
N GLY A 44 11.68 -11.33 3.17
CA GLY A 44 10.65 -12.17 3.80
C GLY A 44 9.23 -11.98 3.25
N GLY A 45 9.02 -11.03 2.34
CA GLY A 45 7.71 -10.75 1.74
C GLY A 45 6.80 -9.91 2.64
N LYS A 46 7.36 -8.98 3.41
CA LYS A 46 6.59 -8.06 4.30
C LYS A 46 5.58 -7.21 3.54
N SER A 47 5.91 -6.79 2.31
CA SER A 47 5.06 -5.92 1.50
C SER A 47 3.71 -6.56 1.16
N ILE A 48 3.70 -7.86 0.85
CA ILE A 48 2.49 -8.66 0.59
C ILE A 48 1.50 -8.55 1.76
N CYS A 49 2.00 -8.45 3.00
CA CYS A 49 1.16 -8.39 4.20
C CYS A 49 0.28 -7.12 4.29
N TYR A 50 0.64 -6.03 3.61
CA TYR A 50 -0.22 -4.84 3.50
C TYR A 50 -0.79 -4.66 2.08
N GLN A 51 -0.13 -5.16 1.04
CA GLN A 51 -0.59 -5.06 -0.35
C GLN A 51 -1.85 -5.89 -0.62
N ILE A 52 -1.92 -7.12 -0.12
CA ILE A 52 -3.14 -7.94 -0.27
C ILE A 52 -4.34 -7.31 0.44
N PRO A 53 -4.24 -6.90 1.72
CA PRO A 53 -5.32 -6.16 2.36
C PRO A 53 -5.73 -4.90 1.61
N ALA A 54 -4.78 -4.15 1.04
CA ALA A 54 -5.09 -2.93 0.27
C ALA A 54 -5.98 -3.21 -0.95
N MET A 55 -5.79 -4.33 -1.63
CA MET A 55 -6.63 -4.75 -2.76
C MET A 55 -8.03 -5.21 -2.33
N ILE A 56 -8.18 -5.66 -1.08
CA ILE A 56 -9.45 -6.09 -0.51
C ILE A 56 -10.20 -4.90 0.10
N PHE A 57 -9.52 -3.94 0.71
CA PHE A 57 -10.17 -2.81 1.36
C PHE A 57 -10.93 -1.92 0.37
N SER A 58 -11.98 -1.27 0.89
CA SER A 58 -12.78 -0.35 0.08
C SER A 58 -12.05 0.97 -0.17
N ASN A 59 -11.32 1.47 0.84
CA ASN A 59 -10.64 2.76 0.79
C ASN A 59 -9.12 2.57 0.70
N LEU A 60 -8.41 3.69 0.57
CA LEU A 60 -6.96 3.75 0.37
C LEU A 60 -6.18 3.05 1.49
N THR A 61 -5.10 2.35 1.11
CA THR A 61 -4.03 1.96 2.03
C THR A 61 -2.84 2.89 1.85
N VAL A 62 -2.37 3.48 2.94
CA VAL A 62 -1.23 4.39 2.95
C VAL A 62 -0.01 3.64 3.49
N VAL A 63 1.07 3.64 2.73
CA VAL A 63 2.35 3.04 3.09
C VAL A 63 3.35 4.17 3.27
N VAL A 64 3.83 4.36 4.50
CA VAL A 64 4.87 5.34 4.83
C VAL A 64 6.21 4.65 4.73
N SER A 65 7.10 5.17 3.89
CA SER A 65 8.46 4.63 3.74
C SER A 65 9.48 5.75 3.61
N PRO A 66 10.64 5.68 4.30
CA PRO A 66 11.70 6.66 4.14
C PRO A 66 12.50 6.48 2.84
N LEU A 67 12.37 5.33 2.16
CA LEU A 67 13.19 4.97 1.01
C LEU A 67 12.48 5.31 -0.32
N ILE A 68 12.74 6.50 -0.85
CA ILE A 68 12.12 6.99 -2.10
C ILE A 68 12.33 6.02 -3.29
N SER A 69 13.54 5.47 -3.44
CA SER A 69 13.82 4.50 -4.49
C SER A 69 12.94 3.25 -4.37
N LEU A 70 12.81 2.70 -3.16
CA LEU A 70 11.95 1.56 -2.89
C LEU A 70 10.48 1.88 -3.17
N MET A 71 10.01 3.07 -2.81
CA MET A 71 8.64 3.49 -3.11
C MET A 71 8.35 3.44 -4.62
N LYS A 72 9.28 3.93 -5.44
CA LYS A 72 9.17 3.90 -6.90
C LYS A 72 9.13 2.47 -7.42
N ASP A 73 10.08 1.63 -6.99
CA ASP A 73 10.16 0.23 -7.40
C ASP A 73 8.88 -0.54 -7.03
N GLN A 74 8.29 -0.27 -5.85
CA GLN A 74 7.05 -0.90 -5.41
C GLN A 74 5.85 -0.44 -6.27
N VAL A 75 5.75 0.85 -6.59
CA VAL A 75 4.67 1.38 -7.44
C VAL A 75 4.76 0.82 -8.86
N GLU A 76 5.97 0.77 -9.44
CA GLU A 76 6.21 0.20 -10.77
C GLU A 76 5.80 -1.28 -10.80
N GLN A 77 6.30 -2.09 -9.85
CA GLN A 77 5.94 -3.51 -9.76
C GLN A 77 4.43 -3.73 -9.61
N LEU A 78 3.76 -2.98 -8.72
CA LEU A 78 2.32 -3.12 -8.53
C LEU A 78 1.54 -2.73 -9.80
N THR A 79 1.97 -1.68 -10.48
CA THR A 79 1.33 -1.20 -11.71
C THR A 79 1.48 -2.22 -12.85
N GLU A 80 2.65 -2.83 -12.99
CA GLU A 80 2.90 -3.93 -13.94
C GLU A 80 2.00 -5.15 -13.67
N LEU A 81 1.70 -5.42 -12.39
CA LEU A 81 0.77 -6.47 -11.97
C LEU A 81 -0.72 -6.05 -12.08
N GLY A 82 -1.00 -4.86 -12.61
CA GLY A 82 -2.36 -4.33 -12.79
C GLY A 82 -3.00 -3.80 -11.51
N VAL A 83 -2.22 -3.55 -10.46
CA VAL A 83 -2.68 -2.97 -9.20
C VAL A 83 -2.41 -1.47 -9.22
N SER A 84 -3.45 -0.65 -9.10
CA SER A 84 -3.29 0.80 -9.05
C SER A 84 -2.62 1.23 -7.74
N ALA A 85 -1.36 1.61 -7.84
CA ALA A 85 -0.56 2.19 -6.77
C ALA A 85 0.04 3.52 -7.25
N VAL A 86 0.20 4.46 -6.34
CA VAL A 86 0.81 5.77 -6.62
C VAL A 86 1.81 6.12 -5.53
N CYS A 87 2.70 7.07 -5.81
CA CYS A 87 3.57 7.64 -4.79
C CYS A 87 3.46 9.16 -4.69
N LEU A 88 3.73 9.69 -3.50
CA LEU A 88 3.89 11.13 -3.24
C LEU A 88 5.17 11.36 -2.44
N ASN A 89 6.15 12.03 -3.05
CA ASN A 89 7.40 12.43 -2.42
C ASN A 89 7.93 13.70 -3.10
N SER A 90 9.09 14.20 -2.65
CA SER A 90 9.70 15.43 -3.19
C SER A 90 10.41 15.26 -4.54
N SER A 91 10.63 14.02 -5.00
CA SER A 91 11.41 13.73 -6.20
C SER A 91 10.58 13.53 -7.47
N ILE A 92 9.25 13.35 -7.35
CA ILE A 92 8.36 13.20 -8.50
C ILE A 92 8.08 14.54 -9.18
N ALA A 93 7.90 14.51 -10.50
CA ALA A 93 7.59 15.70 -11.29
C ALA A 93 6.23 16.28 -10.87
N GLN A 94 6.04 17.59 -11.06
CA GLN A 94 4.84 18.28 -10.60
C GLN A 94 3.57 17.77 -11.32
N GLU A 95 3.68 17.42 -12.60
CA GLU A 95 2.61 16.84 -13.40
C GLU A 95 2.18 15.48 -12.86
N GLU A 96 3.14 14.61 -12.56
CA GLU A 96 2.89 13.28 -11.98
C GLU A 96 2.29 13.40 -10.57
N TYR A 97 2.80 14.32 -9.76
CA TYR A 97 2.25 14.62 -8.44
C TYR A 97 0.76 14.98 -8.53
N LYS A 98 0.39 15.87 -9.46
CA LYS A 98 -0.99 16.29 -9.67
C LYS A 98 -1.88 15.12 -10.13
N GLU A 99 -1.39 14.28 -11.03
CA GLU A 99 -2.15 13.11 -11.49
C GLU A 99 -2.34 12.09 -10.36
N ASN A 100 -1.31 11.80 -9.57
CA ASN A 100 -1.40 10.90 -8.42
C ASN A 100 -2.44 11.39 -7.40
N ILE A 101 -2.46 12.70 -7.11
CA ILE A 101 -3.50 13.32 -6.27
C ILE A 101 -4.90 13.15 -6.89
N ARG A 102 -5.03 13.28 -8.22
CA ARG A 102 -6.30 13.09 -8.92
C ARG A 102 -6.80 11.65 -8.79
N LEU A 103 -5.92 10.66 -8.99
CA LEU A 103 -6.23 9.24 -8.86
C LEU A 103 -6.68 8.88 -7.45
N ILE A 104 -6.04 9.47 -6.42
CA ILE A 104 -6.44 9.30 -5.01
C ILE A 104 -7.84 9.87 -4.78
N LYS A 105 -8.13 11.09 -5.24
CA LYS A 105 -9.44 11.74 -5.07
C LYS A 105 -10.59 11.03 -5.79
N GLN A 106 -10.29 10.23 -6.80
CA GLN A 106 -11.26 9.47 -7.59
C GLN A 106 -11.46 8.03 -7.08
N ASP A 107 -10.85 7.66 -5.94
CA ASP A 107 -10.82 6.29 -5.42
C ASP A 107 -10.26 5.24 -6.40
N SER A 108 -9.48 5.71 -7.38
CA SER A 108 -8.87 4.88 -8.42
C SER A 108 -7.60 4.19 -7.94
N ALA A 109 -6.90 4.76 -6.96
CA ALA A 109 -5.70 4.18 -6.34
C ALA A 109 -6.04 3.29 -5.14
N LYS A 110 -5.41 2.11 -5.06
CA LYS A 110 -5.52 1.20 -3.91
C LYS A 110 -4.41 1.40 -2.88
N LEU A 111 -3.23 1.77 -3.36
CA LEU A 111 -2.07 2.05 -2.51
C LEU A 111 -1.51 3.44 -2.77
N LEU A 112 -1.18 4.14 -1.69
CA LEU A 112 -0.34 5.35 -1.72
C LEU A 112 0.94 5.06 -0.95
N TYR A 113 2.08 5.11 -1.64
CA TYR A 113 3.39 5.21 -0.99
C TYR A 113 3.72 6.68 -0.74
N VAL A 114 4.05 7.05 0.49
CA VAL A 114 4.32 8.46 0.85
C VAL A 114 5.56 8.58 1.73
N SER A 115 6.38 9.62 1.49
CA SER A 115 7.50 9.92 2.39
C SER A 115 6.98 10.52 3.71
N PRO A 116 7.65 10.31 4.86
CA PRO A 116 7.21 10.88 6.14
C PRO A 116 7.01 12.40 6.08
N GLU A 117 7.94 13.12 5.44
CA GLU A 117 7.90 14.58 5.33
C GLU A 117 6.74 15.04 4.46
N THR A 118 6.38 14.26 3.44
CA THR A 118 5.25 14.58 2.56
C THR A 118 3.92 14.30 3.24
N LEU A 119 3.83 13.21 4.00
CA LEU A 119 2.62 12.86 4.76
C LEU A 119 2.25 13.95 5.77
N LEU A 120 3.24 14.55 6.43
CA LEU A 120 3.02 15.58 7.45
C LEU A 120 2.63 16.95 6.89
N LYS A 121 2.58 17.12 5.57
CA LYS A 121 2.08 18.38 4.97
C LYS A 121 0.58 18.49 5.22
N PRO A 122 0.07 19.65 5.70
CA PRO A 122 -1.36 19.82 6.00
C PRO A 122 -2.30 19.40 4.86
N GLY A 123 -2.00 19.80 3.63
CA GLY A 123 -2.82 19.45 2.46
C GLY A 123 -2.88 17.95 2.15
N ILE A 124 -1.90 17.15 2.58
CA ILE A 124 -1.94 15.69 2.44
C ILE A 124 -2.80 15.06 3.54
N LEU A 125 -2.69 15.54 4.78
CA LEU A 125 -3.56 15.06 5.87
C LEU A 125 -5.05 15.37 5.58
N ASP A 126 -5.34 16.56 5.04
CA ASP A 126 -6.70 16.95 4.63
C ASP A 126 -7.21 16.06 3.49
N LEU A 127 -6.36 15.78 2.48
CA LEU A 127 -6.68 14.87 1.40
C LEU A 127 -7.05 13.47 1.94
N LEU A 128 -6.20 12.88 2.77
CA LEU A 128 -6.41 11.54 3.32
C LEU A 128 -7.67 11.47 4.18
N SER A 129 -7.98 12.54 4.91
CA SER A 129 -9.22 12.66 5.67
C SER A 129 -10.46 12.67 4.76
N SER A 130 -10.37 13.28 3.58
CA SER A 130 -11.49 13.36 2.63
C SER A 130 -11.79 12.06 1.87
N VAL A 131 -10.77 11.27 1.51
CA VAL A 131 -10.95 10.01 0.75
C VAL A 131 -11.13 8.79 1.66
N GLY A 132 -10.73 8.93 2.93
CA GLY A 132 -10.76 7.85 3.90
C GLY A 132 -9.61 6.86 3.72
N VAL A 133 -9.07 6.39 4.85
CA VAL A 133 -7.95 5.46 4.89
C VAL A 133 -8.39 4.17 5.58
N SER A 134 -8.19 3.04 4.90
CA SER A 134 -8.51 1.73 5.45
C SER A 134 -7.36 1.12 6.24
N CYS A 135 -6.12 1.48 5.93
CA CYS A 135 -4.93 0.93 6.58
C CYS A 135 -3.77 1.92 6.44
N LEU A 136 -2.99 2.07 7.50
CA LEU A 136 -1.71 2.76 7.51
C LEU A 136 -0.63 1.74 7.82
N ALA A 137 0.29 1.52 6.88
CA ALA A 137 1.46 0.69 7.04
C ALA A 137 2.69 1.59 7.19
N ILE A 138 3.50 1.35 8.22
CA ILE A 138 4.80 2.02 8.41
C ILE A 138 5.87 1.01 8.05
N ASP A 139 6.56 1.25 6.93
CA ASP A 139 7.72 0.45 6.52
C ASP A 139 8.99 1.02 7.15
N GLU A 140 9.98 0.15 7.40
CA GLU A 140 11.22 0.50 8.10
C GLU A 140 10.99 1.20 9.47
N ALA A 141 10.09 0.63 10.30
CA ALA A 141 9.64 1.21 11.57
C ALA A 141 10.64 1.11 12.75
N HIS A 142 11.93 0.95 12.47
CA HIS A 142 12.99 0.75 13.47
C HIS A 142 13.53 2.07 14.03
#